data_AF-A0A0S4J7A0-F1
#
_entry.id   AF-A0A0S4J7A0-F1
#
_cell.length_a   1.000
_cell.length_b   1.000
_cell.length_c   1.000
_cell.angle_alpha   90.00
_cell.angle_beta   90.00
_cell.angle_gamma   90.00
#
_symmetry.space_group_name_H-M   'P 1'
#
loop_
_entity.id
_entity.type
_entity.pdbx_description
1 polymer ?
#
loop_
_entity_poly.entity_id
_entity_poly.type
_entity_poly.pdbx_seq_one_letter_code
_entity_poly.pdbx_strand_id
1 'polypeptide(L)'
;MRMTSTISRRKNSATSSITVKRVLIALCFVVAGAVAQQQRKFDHIIMVMEENRSFDHLLGWSKHLGIDGLTGQESNPVSTVIANSPRVFVDEDAPYVANVDPDHTTYATTSKIFGMRQLESGNYTETMQGFVEWQHFLGNENNTKYGGVMSMFSPAR
;
A
#
# COMPACT_ATOMS: atom_id res chain seq x y z
N MET A 1 -67.79 18.55 57.05
CA MET A 1 -66.37 18.79 56.70
C MET A 1 -65.73 17.47 56.27
N ARG A 2 -65.62 17.24 54.96
CA ARG A 2 -64.83 16.15 54.36
C ARG A 2 -64.42 16.62 52.96
N MET A 3 -63.15 16.94 52.80
CA MET A 3 -62.52 17.29 51.52
C MET A 3 -62.44 16.04 50.64
N THR A 4 -62.85 16.14 49.38
CA THR A 4 -62.51 15.18 48.33
C THR A 4 -61.75 15.93 47.24
N SER A 5 -60.49 15.55 47.05
CA SER A 5 -59.54 16.11 46.09
C SER A 5 -59.93 15.78 44.65
N THR A 6 -59.94 16.79 43.78
CA THR A 6 -60.06 16.60 42.33
C THR A 6 -58.68 16.49 41.70
N ILE A 7 -58.35 15.30 41.18
CA ILE A 7 -57.11 15.05 40.43
C ILE A 7 -57.28 15.56 38.99
N SER A 8 -56.45 16.53 38.59
CA SER A 8 -56.35 17.02 37.21
C SER A 8 -55.54 16.05 36.34
N ARG A 9 -56.21 15.41 35.37
CA ARG A 9 -55.58 14.49 34.41
C ARG A 9 -55.00 15.29 33.25
N ARG A 10 -53.67 15.42 33.19
CA ARG A 10 -52.93 16.05 32.08
C ARG A 10 -53.19 15.27 30.79
N LYS A 11 -53.85 15.89 29.80
CA LYS A 11 -53.99 15.32 28.45
C LYS A 11 -52.66 15.55 27.70
N ASN A 12 -51.88 14.50 27.49
CA ASN A 12 -50.75 14.55 26.57
C ASN A 12 -51.29 14.58 25.14
N SER A 13 -51.05 15.68 24.44
CA SER A 13 -51.32 15.85 23.01
C SER A 13 -50.43 14.89 22.23
N ALA A 14 -51.04 13.88 21.60
CA ALA A 14 -50.39 12.98 20.65
C ALA A 14 -50.18 13.69 19.30
N THR A 15 -49.40 14.76 19.31
CA THR A 15 -48.77 15.29 18.11
C THR A 15 -47.31 14.83 18.12
N SER A 16 -46.76 14.52 16.95
CA SER A 16 -45.31 14.31 16.75
C SER A 16 -44.76 12.87 16.85
N SER A 17 -45.38 11.90 16.19
CA SER A 17 -44.69 10.63 15.84
C SER A 17 -44.72 10.38 14.33
N ILE A 18 -45.88 10.58 13.70
CA ILE A 18 -46.05 10.40 12.25
C ILE A 18 -45.37 11.54 11.46
N THR A 19 -45.48 12.78 11.92
CA THR A 19 -44.85 13.95 11.27
C THR A 19 -43.33 13.89 11.36
N VAL A 20 -42.78 13.52 12.52
CA VAL A 20 -41.33 13.38 12.74
C VAL A 20 -40.75 12.25 11.90
N LYS A 21 -41.43 11.09 11.83
CA LYS A 21 -41.02 9.99 10.94
C LYS A 21 -41.04 10.39 9.47
N ARG A 22 -42.04 11.16 9.02
CA ARG A 22 -42.10 11.65 7.63
C ARG A 22 -40.98 12.64 7.30
N VAL A 23 -40.65 13.53 8.22
CA VAL A 23 -39.53 14.48 8.07
C VAL A 23 -38.18 13.74 8.08
N LEU A 24 -37.99 12.77 8.98
CA LEU A 24 -36.78 11.93 9.02
C LEU A 24 -36.61 11.09 7.75
N ILE A 25 -37.70 10.47 7.25
CA ILE A 25 -37.66 9.71 5.99
C ILE A 25 -37.32 10.63 4.80
N ALA A 26 -37.96 11.80 4.72
CA ALA A 26 -37.67 12.78 3.68
C ALA A 26 -36.21 13.30 3.76
N LEU A 27 -35.70 13.54 4.97
CA LEU A 27 -34.32 13.95 5.21
C LEU A 27 -33.34 12.84 4.81
N CYS A 28 -33.64 11.57 5.12
CA CYS A 28 -32.84 10.43 4.67
C CYS A 28 -32.80 10.30 3.14
N PHE A 29 -33.90 10.56 2.43
CA PHE A 29 -33.91 10.54 0.96
C PHE A 29 -33.14 11.71 0.34
N VAL A 30 -33.19 12.91 0.94
CA VAL A 30 -32.39 14.07 0.48
C VAL A 30 -30.90 13.84 0.72
N VAL A 31 -30.52 13.27 1.87
CA VAL A 31 -29.14 12.90 2.15
C VAL A 31 -28.68 11.80 1.19
N ALA A 32 -29.45 10.73 1.00
CA ALA A 32 -29.11 9.65 0.06
C ALA A 32 -28.96 10.15 -1.39
N GLY A 33 -29.76 11.13 -1.82
CA GLY A 33 -29.62 11.77 -3.14
C GLY A 33 -28.37 12.63 -3.27
N ALA A 34 -27.92 13.28 -2.19
CA ALA A 34 -26.68 14.05 -2.17
C ALA A 34 -25.42 13.16 -2.08
N VAL A 35 -25.53 11.93 -1.57
CA VAL A 35 -24.44 10.94 -1.54
C VAL A 35 -24.51 9.93 -2.70
N ALA A 36 -25.35 10.17 -3.71
CA ALA A 36 -25.26 9.42 -4.96
C ALA A 36 -23.92 9.78 -5.62
N GLN A 37 -22.88 8.99 -5.31
CA GLN A 37 -21.59 9.04 -5.99
C GLN A 37 -21.87 9.00 -7.48
N GLN A 38 -21.58 10.10 -8.18
CA GLN A 38 -21.61 10.15 -9.63
C GLN A 38 -20.57 9.16 -10.13
N GLN A 39 -21.02 7.94 -10.43
CA GLN A 39 -20.19 6.89 -10.98
C GLN A 39 -19.74 7.39 -12.36
N ARG A 40 -18.49 7.83 -12.46
CA ARG A 40 -17.96 8.32 -13.74
C ARG A 40 -18.05 7.19 -14.75
N LYS A 41 -18.76 7.43 -15.83
CA LYS A 41 -18.85 6.50 -16.95
C LYS A 41 -17.64 6.72 -17.84
N PHE A 42 -16.84 5.67 -18.02
CA PHE A 42 -15.79 5.62 -19.03
C PHE A 42 -16.34 4.87 -20.24
N ASP A 43 -16.21 5.42 -21.44
CA ASP A 43 -16.62 4.75 -22.68
C ASP A 43 -15.57 3.73 -23.14
N HIS A 44 -14.29 3.95 -22.80
CA HIS A 44 -13.17 3.08 -23.13
C HIS A 44 -12.17 2.99 -21.98
N ILE A 45 -11.64 1.80 -21.75
CA ILE A 45 -10.52 1.55 -20.84
C ILE A 45 -9.41 0.92 -21.67
N ILE A 46 -8.23 1.54 -21.62
CA ILE A 46 -7.02 1.00 -22.23
C ILE A 46 -6.11 0.58 -21.07
N MET A 47 -5.75 -0.70 -21.04
CA MET A 47 -4.88 -1.28 -20.02
C MET A 47 -3.54 -1.59 -20.66
N VAL A 48 -2.49 -0.92 -20.18
CA VAL A 48 -1.11 -1.23 -20.52
C VAL A 48 -0.53 -2.06 -19.37
N MET A 49 -0.03 -3.24 -19.70
CA MET A 49 0.60 -4.15 -18.75
C MET A 49 2.09 -4.15 -19.02
N GLU A 50 2.86 -3.58 -18.11
CA GLU A 50 4.33 -3.59 -18.15
C GLU A 50 4.85 -4.84 -17.43
N GLU A 51 5.90 -5.44 -17.98
CA GLU A 51 6.54 -6.64 -17.42
C GLU A 51 7.71 -6.27 -16.49
N ASN A 52 7.96 -7.10 -15.47
CA ASN A 52 9.21 -7.19 -14.70
C ASN A 52 9.73 -5.87 -14.09
N ARG A 53 8.83 -4.96 -13.71
CA ARG A 53 9.18 -3.75 -12.94
C ARG A 53 8.43 -3.70 -11.63
N SER A 54 9.16 -3.62 -10.52
CA SER A 54 8.58 -3.37 -9.21
C SER A 54 8.12 -1.91 -9.10
N PHE A 55 7.22 -1.66 -8.15
CA PHE A 55 6.75 -0.30 -7.86
C PHE A 55 7.91 0.67 -7.60
N ASP A 56 8.86 0.29 -6.76
CA ASP A 56 10.02 1.14 -6.44
C ASP A 56 10.90 1.40 -7.67
N HIS A 57 11.01 0.43 -8.59
CA HIS A 57 11.77 0.64 -9.84
C HIS A 57 11.17 1.77 -10.67
N LEU A 58 9.84 1.86 -10.76
CA LEU A 58 9.17 2.88 -11.58
C LEU A 58 8.96 4.19 -10.83
N LEU A 59 8.55 4.10 -9.57
CA LEU A 59 7.96 5.21 -8.81
C LEU A 59 8.62 5.43 -7.44
N GLY A 60 9.66 4.67 -7.09
CA GLY A 60 10.33 4.77 -5.80
C GLY A 60 10.81 6.19 -5.50
N TRP A 61 11.31 6.92 -6.49
CA TRP A 61 11.79 8.30 -6.35
C TRP A 61 10.69 9.38 -6.51
N SER A 62 9.42 8.98 -6.56
CA SER A 62 8.29 9.87 -6.84
C SER A 62 7.56 10.39 -5.59
N LYS A 63 8.24 10.56 -4.45
CA LYS A 63 7.64 11.08 -3.20
C LYS A 63 6.92 12.41 -3.37
N HIS A 64 7.39 13.26 -4.28
CA HIS A 64 6.78 14.55 -4.60
C HIS A 64 5.34 14.43 -5.13
N LEU A 65 4.92 13.23 -5.59
CA LEU A 65 3.56 12.93 -6.02
C LEU A 65 2.65 12.45 -4.88
N GLY A 66 3.12 12.46 -3.63
CA GLY A 66 2.39 11.93 -2.47
C GLY A 66 2.44 10.40 -2.36
N ILE A 67 3.43 9.78 -2.98
CA ILE A 67 3.69 8.34 -2.93
C ILE A 67 4.56 8.02 -1.72
N ASP A 68 4.28 6.90 -1.05
CA ASP A 68 5.20 6.31 -0.07
C ASP A 68 6.36 5.62 -0.79
N GLY A 69 7.38 6.41 -1.14
CA GLY A 69 8.54 5.96 -1.90
C GLY A 69 9.83 5.82 -1.08
N LEU A 70 10.95 5.84 -1.78
CA LEU A 70 12.31 5.77 -1.24
C LEU A 70 12.76 7.11 -0.62
N THR A 71 13.57 7.04 0.42
CA THR A 71 14.29 8.17 1.04
C THR A 71 15.70 8.34 0.50
N GLY A 72 16.24 7.30 -0.15
CA GLY A 72 17.65 7.21 -0.56
C GLY A 72 18.57 6.63 0.51
N GLN A 73 18.04 6.26 1.68
CA GLN A 73 18.79 5.60 2.75
C GLN A 73 18.55 4.09 2.78
N GLU A 74 17.57 3.62 2.02
CA GLU A 74 17.26 2.21 1.88
C GLU A 74 18.45 1.46 1.26
N SER A 75 18.67 0.27 1.77
CA SER A 75 19.78 -0.58 1.31
C SER A 75 19.48 -2.04 1.63
N ASN A 76 20.21 -2.92 0.96
CA ASN A 76 20.21 -4.35 1.26
C ASN A 76 21.66 -4.82 1.50
N PRO A 77 21.90 -5.68 2.49
CA PRO A 77 23.20 -6.29 2.68
C PRO A 77 23.49 -7.29 1.55
N VAL A 78 24.77 -7.51 1.27
CA VAL A 78 25.22 -8.59 0.38
C VAL A 78 24.91 -9.96 0.99
N SER A 79 24.83 -10.05 2.33
CA SER A 79 24.41 -11.24 3.05
C SER A 79 23.68 -10.88 4.33
N THR A 80 22.53 -11.52 4.56
CA THR A 80 21.72 -11.40 5.78
C THR A 80 22.23 -12.29 6.92
N VAL A 81 23.04 -13.31 6.60
CA VAL A 81 23.62 -14.23 7.59
C VAL A 81 24.95 -13.72 8.18
N ILE A 82 25.72 -12.93 7.43
CA ILE A 82 27.01 -12.37 7.87
C ILE A 82 26.80 -11.04 8.61
N ALA A 83 27.31 -10.94 9.83
CA ALA A 83 27.31 -9.69 10.59
C ALA A 83 28.14 -8.60 9.88
N ASN A 84 27.62 -7.37 9.84
CA ASN A 84 28.25 -6.21 9.18
C ASN A 84 28.56 -6.44 7.68
N SER A 85 27.74 -7.25 6.99
CA SER A 85 27.87 -7.44 5.54
C SER A 85 27.81 -6.08 4.81
N PRO A 86 28.65 -5.88 3.75
CA PRO A 86 28.56 -4.70 2.90
C PRO A 86 27.14 -4.47 2.41
N ARG A 87 26.76 -3.21 2.20
CA ARG A 87 25.40 -2.83 1.81
C ARG A 87 25.40 -2.15 0.45
N VAL A 88 24.38 -2.47 -0.34
CA VAL A 88 24.09 -1.79 -1.60
C VAL A 88 22.88 -0.89 -1.36
N PHE A 89 23.07 0.39 -1.60
CA PHE A 89 22.05 1.41 -1.43
C PHE A 89 21.24 1.57 -2.71
N VAL A 90 20.03 2.08 -2.54
CA VAL A 90 19.18 2.47 -3.67
C VAL A 90 19.81 3.62 -4.45
N ASP A 91 19.64 3.64 -5.76
CA ASP A 91 20.06 4.75 -6.62
C ASP A 91 19.04 5.07 -7.74
N GLU A 92 19.30 6.16 -8.46
CA GLU A 92 18.48 6.72 -9.54
C GLU A 92 18.98 6.32 -10.94
N ASP A 93 19.91 5.37 -11.02
CA ASP A 93 20.70 5.10 -12.23
C ASP A 93 20.15 3.94 -13.07
N ALA A 94 18.91 3.49 -12.84
CA ALA A 94 18.37 2.35 -13.57
C ALA A 94 18.42 2.55 -15.11
N PRO A 95 18.89 1.56 -15.87
CA PRO A 95 18.86 1.64 -17.33
C PRO A 95 17.47 1.33 -17.87
N TYR A 96 17.11 1.92 -19.01
CA TYR A 96 15.84 1.63 -19.69
C TYR A 96 15.71 0.13 -20.04
N VAL A 97 16.82 -0.50 -20.44
CA VAL A 97 16.91 -1.94 -20.65
C VAL A 97 17.70 -2.52 -19.49
N ALA A 98 17.06 -3.37 -18.69
CA ALA A 98 17.73 -4.04 -17.59
C ALA A 98 18.80 -5.00 -18.11
N ASN A 99 19.97 -5.00 -17.46
CA ASN A 99 21.08 -5.89 -17.82
C ASN A 99 20.82 -7.34 -17.37
N VAL A 100 19.96 -7.51 -16.37
CA VAL A 100 19.59 -8.80 -15.77
C VAL A 100 18.10 -8.80 -15.55
N ASP A 101 17.44 -9.90 -15.91
CA ASP A 101 16.08 -10.19 -15.48
C ASP A 101 16.13 -10.93 -14.13
N PRO A 102 15.70 -10.32 -13.01
CA PRO A 102 15.73 -10.97 -11.71
C PRO A 102 14.85 -12.22 -11.68
N ASP A 103 15.19 -13.20 -10.85
CA ASP A 103 14.31 -14.38 -10.67
C ASP A 103 12.95 -13.99 -10.04
N HIS A 104 11.85 -14.26 -10.73
CA HIS A 104 10.48 -13.92 -10.32
C HIS A 104 9.70 -15.13 -9.76
N THR A 105 10.36 -16.25 -9.50
CA THR A 105 9.72 -17.41 -8.87
C THR A 105 9.25 -17.05 -7.45
N THR A 106 8.23 -17.75 -6.97
CA THR A 106 7.72 -17.58 -5.59
C THR A 106 8.80 -17.89 -4.55
N TYR A 107 9.70 -18.84 -4.83
CA TYR A 107 10.83 -19.17 -3.97
C TYR A 107 11.85 -18.02 -3.89
N ALA A 108 12.26 -17.47 -5.03
CA ALA A 108 13.16 -16.32 -5.07
C ALA A 108 12.53 -15.10 -4.39
N THR A 109 11.26 -14.82 -4.69
CA THR A 109 10.52 -13.70 -4.10
C THR A 109 10.42 -13.83 -2.58
N THR A 110 10.11 -15.02 -2.07
CA THR A 110 10.10 -15.33 -0.63
C THR A 110 11.48 -15.08 -0.01
N SER A 111 12.54 -15.54 -0.66
CA SER A 111 13.92 -15.33 -0.19
C SER A 111 14.31 -13.86 -0.16
N LYS A 112 13.89 -13.07 -1.15
CA LYS A 112 14.15 -11.63 -1.22
C LYS A 112 13.39 -10.84 -0.14
N ILE A 113 12.13 -11.20 0.11
CA ILE A 113 11.27 -10.54 1.12
C ILE A 113 11.76 -10.82 2.54
N PHE A 114 12.04 -12.08 2.87
CA PHE A 114 12.38 -12.45 4.25
C PHE A 114 13.88 -12.35 4.53
N GLY A 115 14.74 -12.66 3.56
CA GLY A 115 16.18 -12.87 3.75
C GLY A 115 16.49 -14.29 4.21
N MET A 116 17.66 -14.81 3.85
CA MET A 116 18.04 -16.20 4.16
C MET A 116 18.11 -16.48 5.67
N ARG A 117 18.67 -15.54 6.46
CA ARG A 117 18.76 -15.68 7.92
C ARG A 117 17.38 -15.91 8.56
N GLN A 118 16.37 -15.16 8.14
CA GLN A 118 15.01 -15.26 8.64
C GLN A 118 14.38 -16.60 8.27
N LEU A 119 14.51 -17.01 6.99
CA LEU A 119 14.01 -18.29 6.50
C LEU A 119 14.63 -19.48 7.23
N GLU A 120 15.95 -19.49 7.43
CA GLU A 120 16.65 -20.55 8.17
C GLU A 120 16.22 -20.62 9.64
N SER A 121 15.91 -19.48 10.26
CA SER A 121 15.45 -19.42 11.64
C SER A 121 13.97 -19.77 11.82
N GLY A 122 13.20 -19.95 10.73
CA GLY A 122 11.75 -20.12 10.77
C GLY A 122 10.99 -18.86 11.24
N ASN A 123 11.65 -17.70 11.26
CA ASN A 123 11.03 -16.41 11.59
C ASN A 123 10.65 -15.67 10.30
N TYR A 124 9.37 -15.67 9.96
CA TYR A 124 8.85 -15.03 8.75
C TYR A 124 8.53 -13.54 8.96
N THR A 125 9.43 -12.79 9.60
CA THR A 125 9.35 -11.33 9.62
C THR A 125 9.93 -10.79 8.31
N GLU A 126 9.15 -10.01 7.56
CA GLU A 126 9.53 -9.41 6.30
C GLU A 126 10.56 -8.30 6.49
N THR A 127 11.83 -8.60 6.24
CA THR A 127 12.91 -7.62 6.39
C THR A 127 13.15 -6.80 5.13
N MET A 128 12.73 -7.31 3.98
CA MET A 128 13.03 -6.79 2.65
C MET A 128 14.54 -6.66 2.40
N GLN A 129 15.36 -7.46 3.08
CA GLN A 129 16.84 -7.38 3.03
C GLN A 129 17.50 -8.43 2.11
N GLY A 130 16.73 -9.29 1.43
CA GLY A 130 17.26 -10.42 0.65
C GLY A 130 17.49 -10.15 -0.84
N PHE A 131 17.21 -8.96 -1.36
CA PHE A 131 17.26 -8.68 -2.80
C PHE A 131 18.68 -8.78 -3.37
N VAL A 132 19.64 -8.15 -2.68
CA VAL A 132 21.06 -8.20 -3.07
C VAL A 132 21.66 -9.55 -2.75
N GLU A 133 21.34 -10.13 -1.59
CA GLU A 133 21.78 -11.47 -1.18
C GLU A 133 21.42 -12.53 -2.23
N TRP A 134 20.19 -12.49 -2.76
CA TRP A 134 19.77 -13.39 -3.82
C TRP A 134 20.61 -13.25 -5.09
N GLN A 135 20.89 -12.01 -5.51
CA GLN A 135 21.69 -11.77 -6.71
C GLN A 135 23.16 -12.17 -6.51
N HIS A 136 23.70 -11.95 -5.33
CA HIS A 136 25.02 -12.44 -4.96
C HIS A 136 25.07 -13.97 -5.00
N PHE A 137 24.06 -14.67 -4.48
CA PHE A 137 23.96 -16.13 -4.56
C PHE A 137 23.98 -16.68 -5.99
N LEU A 138 23.36 -15.96 -6.94
CA LEU A 138 23.38 -16.31 -8.38
C LEU A 138 24.72 -16.01 -9.07
N GLY A 139 25.73 -15.46 -8.37
CA GLY A 139 27.03 -15.12 -8.94
C GLY A 139 27.06 -13.79 -9.69
N ASN A 140 26.06 -12.91 -9.48
CA ASN A 140 25.97 -11.62 -10.17
C ASN A 140 26.81 -10.50 -9.53
N GLU A 141 27.76 -10.82 -8.65
CA GLU A 141 28.61 -9.86 -7.94
C GLU A 141 29.44 -8.95 -8.85
N ASN A 142 29.86 -9.46 -10.01
CA ASN A 142 30.62 -8.71 -11.01
C ASN A 142 29.73 -8.02 -12.06
N ASN A 143 28.41 -8.24 -12.01
CA ASN A 143 27.46 -7.56 -12.87
C ASN A 143 27.11 -6.19 -12.28
N THR A 144 26.75 -5.20 -13.10
CA THR A 144 26.50 -3.79 -12.78
C THR A 144 25.72 -3.60 -11.46
N LYS A 145 26.42 -3.62 -10.31
CA LYS A 145 25.84 -3.59 -8.96
C LYS A 145 24.80 -4.70 -8.69
N TYR A 146 25.19 -5.98 -8.79
CA TYR A 146 24.28 -7.12 -8.52
C TYR A 146 23.05 -7.16 -9.47
N GLY A 147 23.30 -6.89 -10.75
CA GLY A 147 22.26 -6.83 -11.78
C GLY A 147 21.38 -5.58 -11.71
N GLY A 148 21.78 -4.55 -10.96
CA GLY A 148 21.01 -3.31 -10.82
C GLY A 148 19.73 -3.48 -10.02
N VAL A 149 19.64 -4.51 -9.17
CA VAL A 149 18.42 -4.82 -8.40
C VAL A 149 18.00 -3.70 -7.44
N MET A 150 18.96 -2.85 -7.03
CA MET A 150 18.73 -1.67 -6.19
C MET A 150 18.77 -0.35 -6.98
N SER A 151 18.70 -0.39 -8.32
CA SER A 151 18.65 0.81 -9.15
C SER A 151 17.22 1.06 -9.62
N MET A 152 16.76 2.31 -9.51
CA MET A 152 15.40 2.73 -9.85
C MET A 152 15.40 3.88 -10.86
N PHE A 153 14.27 4.13 -11.51
CA PHE A 153 14.11 5.29 -12.38
C PHE A 153 13.95 6.57 -11.56
N SER A 154 14.56 7.64 -12.06
CA SER A 154 14.36 8.99 -11.55
C SER A 154 13.24 9.70 -12.31
N PRO A 155 12.36 10.44 -11.63
CA PRO A 155 11.39 11.34 -12.28
C PRO A 155 12.05 12.47 -13.09
N ALA A 156 13.32 12.78 -12.82
CA ALA A 156 14.06 13.84 -13.50
C ALA A 156 14.69 13.40 -14.83
N ARG A 157 14.59 12.12 -15.19
CA ARG A 157 15.26 11.52 -16.34
C ARG A 157 14.36 11.36 -17.56
#